data_AF-A0A1J7CAJ6-F1
#
_entry.id   AF-A0A1J7CAJ6-F1
#
_cell.length_a   1.000
_cell.length_b   1.000
_cell.length_c   1.000
_cell.angle_alpha   90.00
_cell.angle_beta   90.00
_cell.angle_gamma   90.00
#
_symmetry.space_group_name_H-M   'P 1'
#
loop_
_entity.id
_entity.type
_entity.pdbx_description
1 polymer ?
#
loop_
_entity_poly.entity_id
_entity_poly.type
_entity_poly.pdbx_seq_one_letter_code
_entity_poly.pdbx_strand_id
1 'polypeptide(L)'
;MPDRSPRGKLPLSQLRPGDLLIYCPQATHVAAYLDKGKIVQAPWHGMIVNIVATDANPILSTLRPDPAAGSPAAWHTAHPG
;
A
#
# COMPACT_ATOMS: atom_id res chain seq x y z
N MET A 1 16.52 -19.52 11.63
CA MET A 1 15.50 -19.02 10.67
C MET A 1 14.91 -17.77 11.31
N PRO A 2 14.97 -16.57 10.71
CA PRO A 2 14.27 -15.42 11.30
C PRO A 2 12.76 -15.70 11.31
N ASP A 3 12.11 -15.29 12.39
CA ASP A 3 10.68 -15.41 12.61
C ASP A 3 9.90 -14.83 11.42
N ARG A 4 9.01 -15.65 10.83
CA ARG A 4 8.21 -15.33 9.64
C ARG A 4 6.73 -15.17 9.98
N SER A 5 6.43 -14.72 11.20
CA SER A 5 5.07 -14.36 11.60
C SER A 5 4.54 -13.21 10.73
N PRO A 6 3.30 -13.28 10.21
CA PRO A 6 2.73 -12.18 9.41
C PRO A 6 2.61 -10.94 10.27
N ARG A 7 3.38 -9.88 9.96
CA ARG A 7 3.26 -8.60 10.66
C ARG A 7 1.93 -7.94 10.32
N GLY A 8 0.96 -8.23 11.17
CA GLY A 8 0.07 -7.27 11.84
C GLY A 8 -0.72 -6.33 10.95
N LYS A 9 -2.01 -6.64 10.81
CA LYS A 9 -3.03 -5.67 10.42
C LYS A 9 -2.96 -4.45 11.35
N LEU A 10 -2.93 -3.23 10.82
CA LEU A 10 -2.93 -1.99 11.62
C LEU A 10 -4.35 -1.46 11.86
N PRO A 11 -4.65 -0.83 13.00
CA PRO A 11 -5.84 0.00 13.12
C PRO A 11 -5.68 1.30 12.32
N LEU A 12 -6.77 1.86 11.80
CA LEU A 12 -6.75 3.09 10.99
C LEU A 12 -6.16 4.29 11.74
N SER A 13 -6.31 4.32 13.07
CA SER A 13 -5.75 5.36 13.95
C SER A 13 -4.22 5.33 14.06
N GLN A 14 -3.56 4.26 13.61
CA GLN A 14 -2.10 4.12 13.63
C GLN A 14 -1.45 4.28 12.26
N LEU A 15 -2.24 4.64 11.24
CA LEU A 15 -1.75 4.85 9.89
C LEU A 15 -0.77 6.02 9.82
N ARG A 16 0.29 5.82 9.05
CA ARG A 16 1.34 6.79 8.73
C ARG A 16 1.55 6.83 7.23
N PRO A 17 2.00 7.96 6.67
CA PRO A 17 2.35 8.05 5.27
C PRO A 17 3.20 6.85 4.81
N GLY A 18 2.76 6.17 3.76
CA GLY A 18 3.39 4.96 3.22
C GLY A 18 2.83 3.63 3.74
N ASP A 19 1.94 3.62 4.74
CA ASP A 19 1.19 2.41 5.09
C ASP A 19 0.25 2.00 3.94
N LEU A 20 0.09 0.70 3.73
CA LEU A 20 -0.71 0.13 2.64
C LEU A 20 -2.12 -0.19 3.12
N LEU A 21 -3.11 0.16 2.30
CA LEU A 21 -4.50 -0.20 2.46
C LEU A 21 -4.90 -1.22 1.40
N ILE A 22 -5.54 -2.31 1.83
CA ILE A 22 -6.02 -3.39 0.96
C ILE A 22 -7.55 -3.35 0.94
N TYR A 23 -8.15 -3.27 -0.25
CA TYR A 23 -9.60 -3.19 -0.44
C TYR A 23 -10.06 -3.92 -1.72
N CYS A 24 -11.36 -3.83 -2.01
CA CYS A 24 -12.12 -4.65 -2.96
C CYS A 24 -12.30 -6.11 -2.53
N PRO A 25 -13.39 -6.78 -2.98
CA PRO A 25 -13.55 -8.21 -2.74
C PRO A 25 -12.30 -8.98 -3.17
N GLN A 26 -11.87 -9.92 -2.34
CA GLN A 26 -10.69 -10.77 -2.57
C GLN A 26 -9.32 -10.04 -2.55
N ALA A 27 -9.23 -8.82 -1.99
CA ALA A 27 -7.96 -8.09 -1.86
C ALA A 27 -7.28 -7.83 -3.23
N THR A 28 -8.08 -7.47 -4.22
CA THR A 28 -7.65 -7.23 -5.60
C THR A 28 -7.05 -5.86 -5.84
N HIS A 29 -7.15 -4.95 -4.86
CA HIS A 29 -6.65 -3.59 -4.99
C HIS A 29 -5.88 -3.12 -3.74
N VAL A 30 -4.87 -2.29 -3.98
CA VAL A 30 -4.02 -1.68 -2.95
C VAL A 30 -3.88 -0.18 -3.17
N ALA A 31 -3.79 0.57 -2.08
CA ALA A 31 -3.44 1.99 -2.08
C ALA A 31 -2.40 2.30 -0.99
N ALA A 32 -1.74 3.45 -1.11
CA ALA A 32 -0.83 3.95 -0.09
C ALA A 32 -1.45 5.14 0.66
N TYR A 33 -1.34 5.14 1.98
CA TYR A 33 -1.80 6.23 2.84
C TYR A 33 -0.90 7.45 2.70
N LEU A 34 -1.50 8.64 2.62
CA LEU A 34 -0.79 9.91 2.50
C LEU A 34 -0.80 10.76 3.78
N ASP A 35 -1.68 10.47 4.73
CA ASP A 35 -2.11 11.31 5.87
C ASP A 35 -3.49 11.99 5.68
N LYS A 36 -4.07 12.47 6.78
CA LYS A 36 -5.34 13.20 6.86
C LYS A 36 -6.52 12.45 6.23
N GLY A 37 -6.55 11.13 6.39
CA GLY A 37 -7.62 10.30 5.83
C GLY A 37 -7.58 10.24 4.30
N LYS A 38 -6.43 10.45 3.67
CA LYS A 38 -6.27 10.39 2.20
C LYS A 38 -5.35 9.26 1.78
N ILE A 39 -5.62 8.74 0.59
CA ILE A 39 -4.84 7.69 -0.07
C ILE A 39 -4.52 8.07 -1.51
N VAL A 40 -3.41 7.54 -2.02
CA VAL A 40 -3.10 7.51 -3.44
C VAL A 40 -3.35 6.12 -3.99
N GLN A 41 -4.05 6.04 -5.12
CA GLN A 41 -4.37 4.78 -5.80
C GLN A 41 -4.29 4.93 -7.31
N ALA A 42 -4.18 3.79 -8.00
CA ALA A 42 -4.35 3.68 -9.44
C ALA A 42 -5.68 2.98 -9.71
N PRO A 43 -6.80 3.70 -9.89
CA PRO A 43 -8.15 3.13 -9.80
C PRO A 43 -8.39 1.95 -10.73
N TRP A 44 -7.91 2.08 -11.97
CA TRP A 44 -7.95 1.06 -13.01
C TRP A 44 -6.70 1.17 -13.87
N HIS A 45 -6.38 0.11 -14.60
CA HIS A 45 -5.33 0.15 -15.62
C HIS A 45 -5.60 1.26 -16.65
N GLY A 46 -4.57 2.04 -16.98
CA GLY A 46 -4.68 3.15 -17.94
C GLY A 46 -5.37 4.41 -17.41
N MET A 47 -5.90 4.40 -16.18
CA MET A 47 -6.45 5.58 -15.54
C MET A 47 -5.36 6.37 -14.80
N ILE A 48 -5.62 7.67 -14.64
CA ILE A 48 -4.73 8.56 -13.91
C ILE A 48 -4.75 8.21 -12.42
N VAL A 49 -3.56 8.14 -11.82
CA VAL A 49 -3.36 8.02 -10.37
C VAL A 49 -4.03 9.20 -9.68
N ASN A 50 -4.90 8.92 -8.71
CA ASN A 50 -5.67 9.95 -8.02
C ASN A 50 -5.54 9.83 -6.50
N ILE A 51 -5.99 10.90 -5.83
CA ILE A 51 -6.06 11.00 -4.39
C ILE A 51 -7.53 11.01 -3.98
N VAL A 52 -7.91 10.09 -3.08
CA VAL A 52 -9.28 10.01 -2.55
C VAL A 52 -9.26 9.86 -1.03
N ALA A 53 -10.42 9.98 -0.41
CA ALA A 53 -10.59 9.70 1.02
C ALA A 53 -10.50 8.19 1.32
N THR A 54 -10.03 7.84 2.51
CA THR A 54 -9.86 6.44 2.96
C THR A 54 -11.16 5.66 3.05
N ASP A 55 -12.30 6.34 3.20
CA ASP A 55 -13.65 5.77 3.30
C ASP A 55 -14.34 5.59 1.94
N ALA A 56 -13.66 5.92 0.83
CA ALA A 56 -14.20 5.75 -0.51
C ALA A 56 -14.50 4.28 -0.87
N ASN A 57 -13.84 3.30 -0.20
CA ASN A 57 -14.06 1.86 -0.39
C ASN A 57 -13.93 1.11 0.95
N PRO A 58 -14.64 -0.03 1.14
CA PRO A 58 -14.48 -0.87 2.34
C PRO A 58 -13.06 -1.44 2.47
N ILE A 59 -12.39 -1.11 3.58
CA ILE A 59 -11.03 -1.56 3.87
C ILE A 59 -11.06 -2.96 4.48
N LEU A 60 -10.32 -3.90 3.89
CA LEU A 60 -10.18 -5.27 4.40
C LEU A 60 -9.05 -5.38 5.43
N SER A 61 -7.90 -4.78 5.11
CA SER A 61 -6.71 -4.82 5.95
C SER A 61 -5.79 -3.64 5.65
N THR A 62 -4.87 -3.37 6.58
CA THR A 62 -3.83 -2.35 6.46
C THR A 62 -2.52 -2.91 6.96
N LEU A 63 -1.40 -2.51 6.33
CA LEU A 63 -0.08 -3.11 6.58
C LEU A 63 0.98 -2.01 6.57
N ARG A 64 2.00 -2.15 7.42
CA ARG A 64 3.20 -1.31 7.36
C ARG A 64 4.28 -2.06 6.58
N PRO A 65 4.73 -1.54 5.42
CA PRO A 65 5.90 -2.08 4.75
C PRO A 65 7.09 -2.12 5.70
N ASP A 66 7.88 -3.19 5.63
CA ASP A 66 9.08 -3.31 6.45
C ASP A 66 10.17 -2.37 5.91
N PRO A 67 10.59 -1.34 6.66
CA PRO A 67 11.62 -0.41 6.20
C PRO A 67 12.98 -1.10 6.00
N ALA A 68 13.22 -2.23 6.66
CA ALA A 68 14.46 -3.01 6.52
C ALA A 68 14.47 -3.95 5.31
N ALA A 69 13.31 -4.15 4.64
CA ALA A 69 13.24 -5.00 3.45
C ALA A 69 14.07 -4.43 2.28
N GLY A 70 14.44 -3.15 2.35
CA GLY A 70 15.20 -2.47 1.32
C GLY A 70 14.43 -2.35 0.01
N SER A 71 14.95 -1.53 -0.88
CA SER A 71 14.56 -1.55 -2.28
C SER A 71 15.09 -2.86 -2.91
N PRO A 72 14.28 -3.65 -3.64
CA PRO A 72 14.82 -4.81 -4.34
C PRO A 72 15.95 -4.33 -5.26
N ALA A 73 17.12 -4.95 -5.19
CA ALA A 73 18.36 -4.46 -5.83
C ALA A 73 18.32 -4.36 -7.37
N ALA A 74 17.17 -4.62 -8.01
CA ALA A 74 17.05 -4.87 -9.44
C ALA A 74 16.26 -3.84 -10.27
N TRP A 75 15.68 -2.78 -9.68
CA TRP A 75 14.95 -1.77 -10.46
C TRP A 75 15.82 -0.61 -10.97
N HIS A 76 17.12 -0.58 -10.62
CA HIS A 76 18.09 0.39 -11.16
C HIS A 76 18.85 -0.10 -12.40
N THR A 77 18.69 -1.36 -12.84
CA THR A 77 19.17 -1.76 -14.16
C THR A 77 18.19 -1.20 -15.18
N ALA A 78 18.51 -0.01 -15.66
CA ALA A 78 17.88 0.61 -16.81
C ALA A 78 17.61 -0.45 -17.88
N HIS A 79 16.38 -0.48 -18.39
CA HIS A 79 16.12 -1.15 -19.65
C HIS A 79 17.03 -0.49 -20.70
N PRO A 80 17.93 -1.24 -21.37
CA PRO A 80 18.63 -0.71 -22.53
C PRO A 80 17.61 -0.57 -23.66
N GLY A 81 17.15 0.65 -23.89
CA GLY A 81 16.37 1.08 -25.04
C GLY A 81 16.83 2.45 -25.45
#